data_AF-A4N6K0-F1
#
_entry.id   AF-A4N6K0-F1
#
_cell.length_a   1.000
_cell.length_b   1.000
_cell.length_c   1.000
_cell.angle_alpha   90.00
_cell.angle_beta   90.00
_cell.angle_gamma   90.00
#
_symmetry.space_group_name_H-M   'P 1'
#
loop_
_entity.id
_entity.type
_entity.pdbx_description
1 polymer ?
#
loop_
_entity_poly.entity_id
_entity_poly.type
_entity_poly.pdbx_seq_one_letter_code
_entity_poly.pdbx_strand_id
1 'polypeptide(L)'
;MKKLTLREQQLVCLNILDYFHALCERHQIHYSLGGGTLIGAIRHKGFIPWDDDIDVYMHRDEYQKFINAWLHEKHERYSIGTAEDILASNTGEMTKIFDNKTKTIDINGNENKIFIDIFIYDGIPNNKKIIYTIIKKYRKRKNRFASCKKRWIRASQKFIKIYNTKLVIESFIS
;
A
#
# COMPACT_ATOMS: atom_id res chain seq x y z
N MET A 1 -7.78 2.06 -24.29
CA MET A 1 -7.95 1.53 -22.91
C MET A 1 -9.45 1.47 -22.61
N LYS A 2 -9.95 0.38 -22.03
CA LYS A 2 -11.36 0.25 -21.64
C LYS A 2 -11.58 0.92 -20.27
N LYS A 3 -12.59 1.78 -20.16
CA LYS A 3 -13.02 2.33 -18.87
C LYS A 3 -13.79 1.26 -18.10
N LEU A 4 -13.42 1.01 -16.85
CA LEU A 4 -14.09 0.05 -15.99
C LEU A 4 -15.33 0.68 -15.36
N THR A 5 -16.39 -0.10 -15.26
CA THR A 5 -17.54 0.15 -14.39
C THR A 5 -17.15 -0.13 -12.93
N LEU A 6 -17.94 0.38 -11.97
CA LEU A 6 -17.73 0.06 -10.55
C LEU A 6 -17.70 -1.45 -10.29
N ARG A 7 -18.61 -2.20 -10.93
CA ARG A 7 -18.65 -3.66 -10.76
C ARG A 7 -17.38 -4.33 -11.29
N GLU A 8 -16.85 -3.87 -12.41
CA GLU A 8 -15.58 -4.39 -12.94
C GLU A 8 -14.40 -4.04 -12.03
N GLN A 9 -14.38 -2.85 -11.42
CA GLN A 9 -13.38 -2.48 -10.40
C GLN A 9 -13.47 -3.40 -9.18
N GLN A 10 -14.67 -3.63 -8.63
CA GLN A 10 -14.87 -4.57 -7.52
C GLN A 10 -14.36 -5.97 -7.85
N LEU A 11 -14.58 -6.45 -9.08
CA LEU A 11 -14.06 -7.75 -9.53
C LEU A 11 -12.53 -7.76 -9.64
N VAL A 12 -11.90 -6.65 -10.05
CA VAL A 12 -10.43 -6.54 -10.00
C VAL A 12 -9.95 -6.61 -8.56
N CYS A 13 -10.53 -5.85 -7.64
CA CYS A 13 -10.18 -5.90 -6.22
C CYS A 13 -10.34 -7.32 -5.66
N LEU A 14 -11.44 -8.00 -5.99
CA LEU A 14 -11.68 -9.39 -5.58
C LEU A 14 -10.62 -10.34 -6.12
N ASN A 15 -10.19 -10.19 -7.38
CA ASN A 15 -9.09 -10.99 -7.94
C ASN A 15 -7.77 -10.78 -7.18
N ILE A 16 -7.51 -9.55 -6.72
CA ILE A 16 -6.33 -9.26 -5.87
C ILE A 16 -6.49 -9.96 -4.51
N LEU A 17 -7.68 -9.90 -3.91
CA LEU A 17 -7.98 -10.57 -2.64
C LEU A 17 -7.86 -12.09 -2.75
N ASP A 18 -8.38 -12.71 -3.80
CA ASP A 18 -8.28 -14.16 -4.04
C ASP A 18 -6.81 -14.60 -4.18
N TYR A 19 -6.01 -13.79 -4.89
CA TYR A 19 -4.57 -14.03 -5.02
C TYR A 19 -3.85 -13.93 -3.67
N PHE A 20 -4.14 -12.87 -2.91
CA PHE A 20 -3.62 -12.65 -1.56
C PHE A 20 -4.00 -13.81 -0.62
N HIS A 21 -5.28 -14.20 -0.62
CA HIS A 21 -5.80 -15.29 0.18
C HIS A 21 -5.09 -16.62 -0.14
N ALA A 22 -4.95 -16.94 -1.43
CA ALA A 22 -4.26 -18.16 -1.85
C ALA A 22 -2.80 -18.19 -1.38
N LEU A 23 -2.10 -17.04 -1.39
CA LEU A 23 -0.75 -16.94 -0.84
C LEU A 23 -0.76 -17.15 0.68
N CYS A 24 -1.68 -16.52 1.40
CA CYS A 24 -1.82 -16.71 2.84
C CYS A 24 -2.10 -18.17 3.23
N GLU A 25 -3.01 -18.85 2.53
CA GLU A 25 -3.35 -20.26 2.81
C GLU A 25 -2.15 -21.20 2.62
N ARG A 26 -1.38 -21.03 1.52
CA ARG A 26 -0.18 -21.84 1.25
C ARG A 26 0.87 -21.74 2.35
N HIS A 27 0.97 -20.58 2.98
CA HIS A 27 1.98 -20.28 3.99
C HIS A 27 1.44 -20.27 5.42
N GLN A 28 0.17 -20.68 5.62
CA GLN A 28 -0.50 -20.70 6.92
C GLN A 28 -0.46 -19.34 7.64
N ILE A 29 -0.75 -18.28 6.88
CA ILE A 29 -0.75 -16.90 7.37
C ILE A 29 -2.18 -16.47 7.64
N HIS A 30 -2.40 -15.94 8.84
CA HIS A 30 -3.72 -15.49 9.26
C HIS A 30 -3.93 -14.01 9.00
N TYR A 31 -5.13 -13.68 8.52
CA TYR A 31 -5.59 -12.31 8.34
C TYR A 31 -7.10 -12.25 8.59
N SER A 32 -7.62 -11.03 8.69
CA SER A 32 -9.07 -10.78 8.76
C SER A 32 -9.47 -9.71 7.75
N LEU A 33 -10.67 -9.80 7.20
CA LEU A 33 -11.31 -8.65 6.55
C LEU A 33 -11.66 -7.63 7.64
N GLY A 34 -11.68 -6.34 7.30
CA GLY A 34 -12.23 -5.33 8.20
C GLY A 34 -12.94 -4.21 7.44
N GLY A 35 -13.24 -3.12 8.14
CA GLY A 35 -13.90 -1.96 7.53
C GLY A 35 -15.20 -2.28 6.78
N GLY A 36 -15.38 -1.60 5.64
CA GLY A 36 -16.51 -1.82 4.72
C GLY A 36 -16.51 -3.22 4.13
N THR A 37 -15.33 -3.79 3.87
CA THR A 37 -15.15 -5.13 3.30
C THR A 37 -15.76 -6.22 4.17
N LEU A 38 -15.49 -6.23 5.49
CA LEU A 38 -16.07 -7.21 6.41
C LEU A 38 -17.60 -7.05 6.51
N ILE A 39 -18.06 -5.80 6.62
CA ILE A 39 -19.50 -5.49 6.71
C ILE A 39 -20.22 -5.97 5.43
N GLY A 40 -19.63 -5.71 4.26
CA GLY A 40 -20.12 -6.17 2.97
C GLY A 40 -20.23 -7.69 2.91
N ALA A 41 -19.15 -8.39 3.23
CA ALA A 41 -19.10 -9.85 3.19
C ALA A 41 -20.23 -10.50 4.01
N ILE A 42 -20.50 -9.98 5.21
CA ILE A 42 -21.54 -10.50 6.08
C ILE A 42 -22.94 -10.09 5.60
N ARG A 43 -23.16 -8.78 5.35
CA ARG A 43 -24.48 -8.18 5.11
C ARG A 43 -24.97 -8.34 3.67
N HIS A 44 -24.12 -8.10 2.69
CA HIS A 44 -24.45 -8.10 1.25
C HIS A 44 -23.96 -9.36 0.53
N LYS A 45 -23.28 -10.27 1.23
CA LYS A 45 -22.66 -11.48 0.64
C LYS A 45 -21.65 -11.15 -0.46
N GLY A 46 -20.95 -10.04 -0.29
CA GLY A 46 -20.01 -9.49 -1.27
C GLY A 46 -19.71 -8.03 -0.96
N PHE A 47 -19.39 -7.24 -1.97
CA PHE A 47 -19.20 -5.80 -1.79
C PHE A 47 -20.47 -5.10 -1.30
N ILE A 48 -20.28 -4.05 -0.52
CA ILE A 48 -21.34 -3.03 -0.39
C ILE A 48 -21.51 -2.39 -1.78
N PRO A 49 -22.75 -2.19 -2.30
CA PRO A 49 -22.95 -1.87 -3.71
C PRO A 49 -22.23 -0.60 -4.24
N TRP A 50 -21.97 0.37 -3.37
CA TRP A 50 -21.32 1.63 -3.69
C TRP A 50 -19.84 1.70 -3.27
N ASP A 51 -19.32 0.62 -2.72
CA ASP A 51 -17.95 0.51 -2.19
C ASP A 51 -17.00 -0.02 -3.25
N ASP A 52 -15.76 0.42 -3.25
CA ASP A 52 -14.83 0.24 -4.37
C ASP A 52 -13.41 -0.21 -3.98
N ASP A 53 -13.18 -0.45 -2.70
CA ASP A 53 -11.92 -0.91 -2.11
C ASP A 53 -12.08 -2.21 -1.28
N ILE A 54 -10.93 -2.80 -0.91
CA ILE A 54 -10.84 -3.96 -0.02
C ILE A 54 -9.81 -3.67 1.05
N ASP A 55 -10.23 -3.83 2.31
CA ASP A 55 -9.42 -3.72 3.50
C ASP A 55 -9.19 -5.10 4.14
N VAL A 56 -7.92 -5.50 4.24
CA VAL A 56 -7.50 -6.65 5.03
C VAL A 56 -6.60 -6.20 6.17
N TYR A 57 -6.62 -6.97 7.25
CA TYR A 57 -5.93 -6.65 8.48
C TYR A 57 -5.11 -7.84 8.95
N MET A 58 -3.88 -7.55 9.39
CA MET A 58 -2.92 -8.55 9.87
C MET A 58 -2.29 -8.10 11.17
N HIS A 59 -2.03 -9.02 12.08
CA HIS A 59 -1.09 -8.76 13.18
C HIS A 59 0.34 -8.60 12.61
N ARG A 60 1.21 -7.84 13.29
CA ARG A 60 2.57 -7.56 12.80
C ARG A 60 3.40 -8.83 12.53
N ASP A 61 3.25 -9.84 13.36
CA ASP A 61 3.91 -11.15 13.18
C ASP A 61 3.42 -11.87 11.92
N GLU A 62 2.11 -11.93 11.70
CA GLU A 62 1.51 -12.48 10.47
C GLU A 62 1.91 -11.67 9.23
N TYR A 63 1.92 -10.35 9.34
CA TYR A 63 2.39 -9.45 8.28
C TYR A 63 3.86 -9.74 7.91
N GLN A 64 4.73 -9.98 8.89
CA GLN A 64 6.12 -10.31 8.61
C GLN A 64 6.25 -11.66 7.89
N LYS A 65 5.45 -12.66 8.26
CA LYS A 65 5.37 -13.94 7.52
C LYS A 65 4.91 -13.70 6.08
N PHE A 66 3.90 -12.87 5.88
CA PHE A 66 3.39 -12.50 4.55
C PHE A 66 4.43 -11.81 3.68
N ILE A 67 5.14 -10.81 4.20
CA ILE A 67 6.21 -10.15 3.44
C ILE A 67 7.31 -11.13 3.09
N ASN A 68 7.69 -12.01 4.02
CA ASN A 68 8.66 -13.05 3.73
C ASN A 68 8.16 -13.99 2.62
N ALA A 69 6.93 -14.49 2.69
CA ALA A 69 6.35 -15.34 1.65
C ALA A 69 6.32 -14.64 0.28
N TRP A 70 5.87 -13.38 0.24
CA TRP A 70 5.85 -12.57 -0.98
C TRP A 70 7.25 -12.41 -1.59
N LEU A 71 8.28 -12.11 -0.80
CA LEU A 71 9.63 -11.91 -1.34
C LEU A 71 10.27 -13.19 -1.90
N HIS A 72 9.76 -14.38 -1.55
CA HIS A 72 10.27 -15.67 -2.03
C HIS A 72 9.49 -16.24 -3.22
N GLU A 73 8.42 -15.58 -3.67
CA GLU A 73 7.64 -15.98 -4.84
C GLU A 73 7.75 -14.94 -5.97
N LYS A 74 7.51 -15.38 -7.22
CA LYS A 74 7.40 -14.47 -8.36
C LYS A 74 5.95 -14.08 -8.57
N HIS A 75 5.72 -12.77 -8.67
CA HIS A 75 4.39 -12.18 -8.86
C HIS A 75 4.30 -11.51 -10.23
N GLU A 76 3.71 -12.18 -11.24
CA GLU A 76 3.67 -11.65 -12.61
C GLU A 76 2.69 -10.49 -12.77
N ARG A 77 1.48 -10.63 -12.23
CA ARG A 77 0.40 -9.64 -12.38
C ARG A 77 0.40 -8.57 -11.30
N TYR A 78 0.89 -8.89 -10.11
CA TYR A 78 0.71 -8.06 -8.93
C TYR A 78 2.04 -7.48 -8.46
N SER A 79 2.03 -6.24 -8.00
CA SER A 79 3.17 -5.61 -7.33
C SER A 79 2.78 -5.18 -5.93
N ILE A 80 3.74 -5.09 -5.02
CA ILE A 80 3.52 -4.68 -3.64
C ILE A 80 4.22 -3.35 -3.35
N GLY A 81 3.56 -2.47 -2.59
CA GLY A 81 4.18 -1.33 -1.92
C GLY A 81 4.14 -1.60 -0.42
N THR A 82 5.28 -1.96 0.16
CA THR A 82 5.36 -2.38 1.57
C THR A 82 5.32 -1.17 2.51
N ALA A 83 4.89 -1.39 3.76
CA ALA A 83 4.96 -0.37 4.79
C ALA A 83 6.41 0.10 5.03
N GLU A 84 7.39 -0.77 4.83
CA GLU A 84 8.81 -0.46 4.99
C GLU A 84 9.41 0.30 3.80
N ASP A 85 8.77 0.29 2.63
CA ASP A 85 9.24 1.02 1.45
C ASP A 85 9.12 2.53 1.67
N ILE A 86 10.26 3.20 1.77
CA ILE A 86 10.36 4.65 1.97
C ILE A 86 9.76 5.46 0.82
N LEU A 87 9.61 4.88 -0.36
CA LEU A 87 9.03 5.53 -1.55
C LEU A 87 7.54 5.26 -1.68
N ALA A 88 6.99 4.25 -1.00
CA ALA A 88 5.57 3.96 -1.02
C ALA A 88 4.73 5.17 -0.55
N SER A 89 3.50 5.28 -1.05
CA SER A 89 2.57 6.36 -0.68
C SER A 89 2.28 6.36 0.82
N ASN A 90 2.15 5.17 1.42
CA ASN A 90 1.71 4.99 2.81
C ASN A 90 2.79 4.34 3.70
N THR A 91 4.06 4.67 3.45
CA THR A 91 5.21 4.21 4.25
C THR A 91 4.94 4.30 5.76
N GLY A 92 5.12 3.20 6.46
CA GLY A 92 5.08 3.07 7.92
C GLY A 92 3.69 2.83 8.50
N GLU A 93 2.67 2.66 7.66
CA GLU A 93 1.28 2.53 8.09
C GLU A 93 0.58 1.31 7.50
N MET A 94 0.73 1.08 6.20
CA MET A 94 0.02 -0.01 5.52
C MET A 94 0.79 -0.47 4.29
N THR A 95 0.44 -1.64 3.83
CA THR A 95 0.93 -2.23 2.59
C THR A 95 -0.18 -2.27 1.56
N LYS A 96 0.16 -2.04 0.30
CA LYS A 96 -0.79 -2.12 -0.83
C LYS A 96 -0.35 -3.18 -1.82
N ILE A 97 -1.29 -3.99 -2.30
CA ILE A 97 -1.07 -4.87 -3.46
C ILE A 97 -1.79 -4.26 -4.65
N PHE A 98 -1.07 -4.04 -5.75
CA PHE A 98 -1.56 -3.39 -6.96
C PHE A 98 -1.69 -4.39 -8.12
N ASP A 99 -2.73 -4.24 -8.94
CA ASP A 99 -2.85 -4.95 -10.22
C ASP A 99 -2.15 -4.18 -11.35
N ASN A 100 -1.04 -4.74 -11.86
CA ASN A 100 -0.22 -4.13 -12.91
C ASN A 100 -0.93 -4.00 -14.26
N LYS A 101 -2.07 -4.66 -14.47
CA LYS A 101 -2.86 -4.57 -15.70
C LYS A 101 -3.89 -3.44 -15.68
N THR A 102 -3.99 -2.71 -14.56
CA THR A 102 -4.99 -1.65 -14.38
C THR A 102 -4.34 -0.28 -14.25
N LYS A 103 -5.14 0.75 -14.50
CA LYS A 103 -4.75 2.14 -14.33
C LYS A 103 -5.94 2.96 -13.85
N THR A 104 -5.73 3.72 -12.80
CA THR A 104 -6.66 4.72 -12.26
C THR A 104 -6.04 6.11 -12.43
N ILE A 105 -6.88 7.13 -12.56
CA ILE A 105 -6.45 8.53 -12.66
C ILE A 105 -7.22 9.28 -11.58
N ASP A 106 -6.50 9.91 -10.66
CA ASP A 106 -7.13 10.72 -9.60
C ASP A 106 -7.60 12.08 -10.14
N ILE A 107 -8.28 12.85 -9.29
CA ILE A 107 -8.79 14.19 -9.64
C ILE A 107 -7.70 15.18 -10.06
N ASN A 108 -6.45 14.93 -9.69
CA ASN A 108 -5.29 15.76 -10.00
C ASN A 108 -4.53 15.26 -11.25
N GLY A 109 -5.04 14.22 -11.92
CA GLY A 109 -4.39 13.61 -13.08
C GLY A 109 -3.27 12.64 -12.73
N ASN A 110 -3.06 12.30 -11.45
CA ASN A 110 -2.04 11.33 -11.07
C ASN A 110 -2.48 9.92 -11.43
N GLU A 111 -1.58 9.18 -12.06
CA GLU A 111 -1.82 7.79 -12.41
C GLU A 111 -1.54 6.88 -11.21
N ASN A 112 -2.44 5.92 -11.00
CA ASN A 112 -2.30 4.84 -10.03
C ASN A 112 -2.78 3.52 -10.65
N LYS A 113 -2.79 2.46 -9.85
CA LYS A 113 -3.34 1.15 -10.19
C LYS A 113 -4.47 0.83 -9.22
N ILE A 114 -5.35 -0.10 -9.56
CA ILE A 114 -6.29 -0.68 -8.59
C ILE A 114 -5.49 -1.48 -7.56
N PHE A 115 -5.87 -1.36 -6.29
CA PHE A 115 -5.18 -2.01 -5.19
C PHE A 115 -6.14 -2.51 -4.11
N ILE A 116 -5.62 -3.34 -3.21
CA ILE A 116 -6.22 -3.62 -1.89
C ILE A 116 -5.28 -3.11 -0.79
N ASP A 117 -5.85 -2.78 0.36
CA ASP A 117 -5.11 -2.27 1.52
C ASP A 117 -4.89 -3.37 2.58
N ILE A 118 -3.65 -3.46 3.06
CA ILE A 118 -3.23 -4.34 4.15
C ILE A 118 -2.84 -3.48 5.34
N PHE A 119 -3.73 -3.41 6.32
CA PHE A 119 -3.52 -2.74 7.59
C PHE A 119 -2.77 -3.64 8.58
N ILE A 120 -1.82 -3.05 9.29
CA ILE A 120 -0.96 -3.76 10.22
C ILE A 120 -1.36 -3.39 11.65
N TYR A 121 -1.70 -4.38 12.46
CA TYR A 121 -2.01 -4.22 13.87
C TYR A 121 -0.80 -4.47 14.76
N ASP A 122 -0.59 -3.53 15.67
CA ASP A 122 0.40 -3.59 16.74
C ASP A 122 -0.26 -3.77 18.10
N GLY A 123 0.40 -4.56 18.95
CA GLY A 123 0.04 -4.64 20.36
C GLY A 123 0.30 -3.32 21.07
N ILE A 124 -0.66 -2.85 21.86
CA ILE A 124 -0.52 -1.67 22.73
C ILE A 124 -0.70 -2.07 24.20
N PRO A 125 0.01 -1.42 25.15
CA PRO A 125 -0.20 -1.66 26.58
C PRO A 125 -1.63 -1.30 27.00
N ASN A 126 -2.23 -2.01 27.96
CA ASN A 126 -3.58 -1.71 28.45
C ASN A 126 -3.69 -0.40 29.26
N ASN A 127 -2.56 0.18 29.67
CA ASN A 127 -2.56 1.40 30.46
C ASN A 127 -2.74 2.64 29.57
N LYS A 128 -3.91 3.30 29.68
CA LYS A 128 -4.25 4.51 28.91
C LYS A 128 -3.17 5.61 28.97
N LYS A 129 -2.55 5.87 30.13
CA LYS A 129 -1.50 6.90 30.26
C LYS A 129 -0.27 6.56 29.41
N ILE A 130 0.08 5.27 29.34
CA ILE A 130 1.17 4.78 28.50
C ILE A 130 0.78 4.91 27.02
N ILE A 131 -0.44 4.48 26.64
CA ILE A 131 -0.97 4.61 25.28
C ILE A 131 -0.88 6.07 24.79
N TYR A 132 -1.41 7.03 25.55
CA TYR A 132 -1.36 8.45 25.17
C TYR A 132 0.06 8.95 24.95
N THR A 133 1.00 8.53 25.80
CA THR A 133 2.42 8.89 25.68
C THR A 133 3.04 8.29 24.41
N ILE A 134 2.74 7.02 24.12
CA ILE A 134 3.20 6.34 22.91
C ILE A 134 2.64 7.02 21.66
N ILE A 135 1.32 7.25 21.59
CA ILE A 135 0.67 7.91 20.44
C ILE A 135 1.24 9.30 20.20
N LYS A 136 1.48 10.09 21.26
CA LYS A 136 2.09 11.43 21.14
C LYS A 136 3.51 11.34 20.56
N LYS A 137 4.32 10.39 21.02
CA LYS A 137 5.67 10.12 20.49
C LYS A 137 5.63 9.64 19.04
N TYR A 138 4.75 8.70 18.72
CA TYR A 138 4.53 8.17 17.38
C TYR A 138 4.15 9.29 16.41
N ARG A 139 3.14 10.11 16.73
CA ARG A 139 2.72 11.24 15.89
C ARG A 139 3.85 12.22 15.62
N LYS A 140 4.67 12.53 16.64
CA LYS A 140 5.85 13.40 16.48
C LYS A 140 6.87 12.77 15.52
N ARG A 141 7.14 11.47 15.66
CA ARG A 141 8.09 10.73 14.79
C ARG A 141 7.58 10.63 13.35
N LYS A 142 6.31 10.28 13.15
CA LYS A 142 5.63 10.24 11.84
C LYS A 142 5.74 11.58 11.12
N ASN A 143 5.39 12.67 11.79
CA ASN A 143 5.50 14.02 11.21
C ASN A 143 6.94 14.40 10.86
N ARG A 144 7.90 14.04 11.73
CA ARG A 144 9.32 14.26 11.46
C ARG A 144 9.81 13.46 10.27
N PHE A 145 9.42 12.18 10.18
CA PHE A 145 9.73 11.30 9.06
C PHE A 145 9.17 11.87 7.75
N ALA A 146 7.88 12.22 7.70
CA ALA A 146 7.27 12.82 6.52
C ALA A 146 7.99 14.11 6.07
N SER A 147 8.36 14.98 7.03
CA SER A 147 9.17 16.18 6.76
C SER A 147 10.56 15.85 6.20
N CYS A 148 11.24 14.83 6.73
CA CYS A 148 12.54 14.38 6.23
C CYS A 148 12.41 13.77 4.83
N LYS A 149 11.45 12.85 4.61
CA LYS A 149 11.16 12.23 3.32
C LYS A 149 10.90 13.27 2.24
N LYS A 150 10.05 14.26 2.51
CA LYS A 150 9.77 15.36 1.57
C LYS A 150 11.02 16.16 1.19
N ARG A 151 11.90 16.44 2.16
CA ARG A 151 13.17 17.14 1.90
C ARG A 151 14.14 16.28 1.10
N TRP A 152 14.24 15.00 1.43
CA TRP A 152 15.10 14.05 0.73
C TRP A 152 14.66 13.88 -0.72
N ILE A 153 13.36 13.66 -1.00
CA ILE A 153 12.83 13.56 -2.38
C ILE A 153 13.17 14.81 -3.21
N ARG A 154 12.97 16.01 -2.64
CA ARG A 154 13.31 17.27 -3.31
C ARG A 154 14.80 17.38 -3.62
N ALA A 155 15.66 16.96 -2.70
CA ALA A 155 17.10 16.93 -2.92
C ALA A 155 17.45 15.95 -4.04
N SER A 156 16.94 14.71 -3.99
CA SER A 156 17.21 13.67 -4.99
C SER A 156 16.75 14.07 -6.40
N GLN A 157 15.57 14.69 -6.54
CA GLN A 157 15.09 15.22 -7.82
C GLN A 157 15.98 16.36 -8.35
N LYS A 158 16.47 17.23 -7.46
CA LYS A 158 17.40 18.29 -7.83
C LYS A 158 18.74 17.71 -8.30
N PHE A 159 19.25 16.67 -7.64
CA PHE A 159 20.44 15.95 -8.07
C PHE A 159 20.24 15.34 -9.46
N ILE A 160 19.17 14.58 -9.69
CA ILE A 160 18.85 13.98 -11.00
C ILE A 160 18.78 15.06 -12.09
N LYS A 161 18.13 16.20 -11.81
CA LYS A 161 18.04 17.31 -12.76
C LYS A 161 19.43 17.88 -13.09
N ILE A 162 20.29 18.10 -12.09
CA ILE A 162 21.66 18.61 -12.30
C ILE A 162 22.49 17.63 -13.13
N TYR A 163 22.44 16.33 -12.84
CA TYR A 163 23.18 15.31 -13.58
C TYR A 163 22.70 15.21 -15.04
N ASN A 164 21.39 15.20 -15.27
CA ASN A 164 20.85 15.20 -16.64
C ASN A 164 21.23 16.48 -17.39
N THR A 165 21.24 17.65 -16.74
CA THR A 165 21.70 18.89 -17.37
C THR A 165 23.19 18.84 -17.69
N LYS A 166 24.04 18.26 -16.83
CA LYS A 166 25.48 18.07 -17.12
C LYS A 166 25.71 17.11 -18.29
N LEU A 167 25.04 15.95 -18.32
CA LEU A 167 25.12 14.99 -19.43
C LEU A 167 24.67 15.59 -20.76
N VAL A 168 23.58 16.38 -20.73
CA VAL A 168 23.12 17.13 -21.90
C VAL A 168 24.19 18.13 -22.35
N ILE A 169 24.75 18.95 -21.44
CA ILE A 169 25.81 19.91 -21.80
C ILE A 169 27.05 19.21 -22.37
N GLU A 170 27.49 18.08 -21.81
CA GLU A 170 28.63 17.31 -22.32
C GLU A 170 28.36 16.70 -23.71
N SER A 171 27.11 16.33 -24.03
CA SER A 171 26.72 15.80 -25.35
C SER A 171 26.57 16.85 -26.45
N PHE A 172 26.57 18.15 -26.12
CA PHE A 172 26.43 19.26 -27.06
C PHE A 172 27.76 19.98 -27.37
N ILE A 173 28.91 19.45 -26.89
CA ILE A 173 30.25 20.06 -27.05
C ILE A 173 31.16 19.27 -28.03
N SER A 174 30.66 18.23 -28.71
CA SER A 174 31.38 17.55 -29.82
C SER A 174 30.90 18.03 -31.18
#